data_AF-A0A936C2H7-F1
#
_entry.id   AF-A0A936C2H7-F1
#
_cell.length_a   1.000
_cell.length_b   1.000
_cell.length_c   1.000
_cell.angle_alpha   90.00
_cell.angle_beta   90.00
_cell.angle_gamma   90.00
#
_symmetry.space_group_name_H-M   'P 1'
#
loop_
_entity.id
_entity.type
_entity.pdbx_description
1 polymer ?
#
loop_
_entity_poly.entity_id
_entity_poly.type
_entity_poly.pdbx_seq_one_letter_code
_entity_poly.pdbx_strand_id
1 'polypeptide(L)'
;MTVRVWLPRMASLQADTVYAYELLAPDRDVQRRSEGLLSDLPPGRPVELALHALDTVLWELTVPDLNVSRLAQALPGMIEERVLDDIEKLHVACSPRDPRGKVIAAATDRALLSRTLELFARSGHRVRAAVPGPLALPVAPLGWHVRWDGQVCALRASHGMATAFEADGSSVPPELRLMLSQSPPPPSIDVEGTGAIDGWTDALGVPVARVAAPARAPDVILNLLQHRFAPGLEEPGRWRITAALSLALTTIVIGGYAWMPGCCAPKNGPCGSA
;
A
#
# COMPACT_ATOMS: atom_id res chain seq x y z
N MET A 1 -5.69 -14.03 -11.98
CA MET A 1 -6.85 -13.58 -11.18
C MET A 1 -6.33 -12.97 -9.89
N THR A 2 -6.88 -11.83 -9.50
CA THR A 2 -6.51 -11.09 -8.28
C THR A 2 -7.73 -11.02 -7.36
N VAL A 3 -7.54 -11.07 -6.05
CA VAL A 3 -8.62 -10.87 -5.08
C VAL A 3 -8.55 -9.44 -4.58
N ARG A 4 -9.55 -8.61 -4.89
CA ARG A 4 -9.66 -7.27 -4.33
C ARG A 4 -10.52 -7.32 -3.07
N VAL A 5 -10.05 -6.74 -1.98
CA VAL A 5 -10.71 -6.78 -0.67
C VAL A 5 -11.01 -5.37 -0.23
N TRP A 6 -12.28 -5.06 0.00
CA TRP A 6 -12.73 -3.80 0.58
C TRP A 6 -12.59 -3.88 2.09
N LEU A 7 -11.67 -3.10 2.65
CA LEU A 7 -11.43 -3.11 4.08
C LEU A 7 -12.43 -2.23 4.83
N PRO A 8 -12.96 -2.71 5.97
CA PRO A 8 -13.42 -1.84 7.05
C PRO A 8 -12.27 -0.97 7.56
N ARG A 9 -12.55 -0.03 8.48
CA ARG A 9 -11.48 0.79 9.09
C ARG A 9 -10.37 -0.10 9.64
N MET A 10 -9.12 0.19 9.31
CA MET A 10 -7.95 -0.58 9.74
C MET A 10 -7.88 -0.73 11.26
N ALA A 11 -8.30 0.31 12.00
CA ALA A 11 -8.37 0.29 13.46
C ALA A 11 -9.39 -0.73 14.02
N SER A 12 -10.42 -1.06 13.25
CA SER A 12 -11.51 -1.97 13.64
C SER A 12 -11.27 -3.44 13.29
N LEU A 13 -10.16 -3.76 12.60
CA LEU A 13 -9.90 -5.13 12.12
C LEU A 13 -9.66 -6.11 13.27
N GLN A 14 -10.34 -7.25 13.18
CA GLN A 14 -10.33 -8.37 14.12
C GLN A 14 -10.25 -9.70 13.35
N ALA A 15 -10.05 -10.81 14.07
CA ALA A 15 -9.90 -12.13 13.45
C ALA A 15 -11.19 -12.64 12.77
N ASP A 16 -12.35 -12.22 13.27
CA ASP A 16 -13.69 -12.54 12.80
C ASP A 16 -14.30 -11.45 11.89
N THR A 17 -13.48 -10.48 11.46
CA THR A 17 -13.94 -9.44 10.53
C THR A 17 -14.37 -10.07 9.21
N VAL A 18 -15.59 -9.75 8.79
CA VAL A 18 -16.13 -10.10 7.48
C VAL A 18 -15.69 -9.05 6.47
N TYR A 19 -15.13 -9.50 5.36
CA TYR A 19 -14.65 -8.65 4.27
C TYR A 19 -15.53 -8.83 3.04
N ALA A 20 -15.94 -7.72 2.43
CA ALA A 20 -16.41 -7.75 1.05
C ALA A 20 -15.20 -7.90 0.11
N TYR A 21 -15.26 -8.86 -0.80
CA TYR A 21 -14.19 -9.11 -1.76
C TYR A 21 -14.69 -9.43 -3.16
N GLU A 22 -13.83 -9.19 -4.12
CA GLU A 22 -14.10 -9.33 -5.55
C GLU A 22 -12.99 -10.15 -6.22
N LEU A 23 -13.37 -11.04 -7.13
CA LEU A 23 -12.42 -11.77 -7.97
C LEU A 23 -12.27 -11.05 -9.30
N LEU A 24 -11.07 -10.54 -9.53
CA LEU A 24 -10.71 -9.81 -10.74
C LEU A 24 -10.04 -10.74 -11.75
N ALA A 25 -10.53 -10.72 -12.98
CA ALA A 25 -9.83 -11.25 -14.14
C ALA A 25 -8.59 -10.40 -14.48
N PRO A 26 -7.67 -10.87 -15.36
CA PRO A 26 -6.46 -10.11 -15.71
C PRO A 26 -6.71 -8.72 -16.30
N ASP A 27 -7.82 -8.54 -17.00
CA ASP A 27 -8.34 -7.26 -17.53
C ASP A 27 -9.03 -6.37 -16.48
N ARG A 28 -9.12 -6.86 -15.23
CA ARG A 28 -9.80 -6.29 -14.07
C ARG A 28 -11.33 -6.38 -14.12
N ASP A 29 -11.90 -7.20 -14.99
CA ASP A 29 -13.34 -7.50 -14.94
C ASP A 29 -13.68 -8.27 -13.67
N VAL A 30 -14.77 -7.85 -13.01
CA VAL A 30 -15.24 -8.44 -11.77
C VAL A 30 -16.03 -9.71 -12.09
N GLN A 31 -15.40 -10.85 -11.87
CA GLN A 31 -15.96 -12.18 -12.14
C GLN A 31 -16.90 -12.64 -11.01
N ARG A 32 -16.63 -12.21 -9.78
CA ARG A 32 -17.41 -12.59 -8.60
C ARG A 32 -17.30 -11.51 -7.54
N ARG A 33 -18.39 -11.28 -6.82
CA ARG A 33 -18.43 -10.52 -5.55
C ARG A 33 -18.94 -11.44 -4.45
N SER A 34 -18.37 -11.37 -3.27
CA SER A 34 -18.74 -12.19 -2.12
C SER A 34 -18.33 -11.49 -0.83
N GLU A 35 -18.82 -12.00 0.28
CA GLU A 35 -18.38 -11.63 1.62
C GLU A 35 -17.87 -12.88 2.35
N GLY A 36 -16.92 -12.70 3.26
CA GLY A 36 -16.38 -13.82 4.05
C GLY A 36 -15.26 -13.40 4.98
N LEU A 37 -14.84 -14.33 5.84
CA LEU A 37 -13.69 -14.17 6.71
C LEU A 37 -12.39 -14.26 5.91
N LEU A 38 -11.28 -13.90 6.56
CA LEU A 38 -9.95 -13.99 5.95
C LEU A 38 -9.61 -15.42 5.47
N SER A 39 -10.13 -16.45 6.12
CA SER A 39 -9.99 -17.86 5.74
C SER A 39 -10.77 -18.24 4.46
N ASP A 40 -11.79 -17.47 4.10
CA ASP A 40 -12.69 -17.76 2.98
C ASP A 40 -12.18 -17.16 1.67
N LEU A 41 -11.18 -16.26 1.75
CA LEU A 41 -10.58 -15.68 0.55
C LEU A 41 -9.88 -16.76 -0.26
N PRO A 42 -10.02 -16.78 -1.59
CA PRO A 42 -9.46 -17.86 -2.38
C PRO A 42 -7.93 -17.91 -2.29
N PRO A 43 -7.35 -19.04 -1.85
CA PRO A 43 -5.92 -19.12 -1.53
C PRO A 43 -5.05 -19.02 -2.79
N GLY A 44 -3.77 -18.67 -2.57
CA GLY A 44 -2.75 -18.63 -3.63
C GLY A 44 -2.93 -17.52 -4.67
N ARG A 45 -3.90 -16.62 -4.49
CA ARG A 45 -4.11 -15.46 -5.36
C ARG A 45 -3.51 -14.20 -4.74
N PRO A 46 -2.94 -13.28 -5.54
CA PRO A 46 -2.51 -11.99 -5.04
C PRO A 46 -3.70 -11.19 -4.52
N VAL A 47 -3.50 -10.48 -3.41
CA VAL A 47 -4.51 -9.63 -2.79
C VAL A 47 -4.24 -8.15 -3.10
N GLU A 48 -5.28 -7.45 -3.53
CA GLU A 48 -5.34 -5.99 -3.63
C GLU A 48 -6.26 -5.48 -2.51
N LEU A 49 -5.74 -4.71 -1.57
CA LEU A 49 -6.55 -4.07 -0.54
C LEU A 49 -7.07 -2.75 -1.09
N ALA A 50 -8.39 -2.56 -1.07
CA ALA A 50 -8.98 -1.23 -1.13
C ALA A 50 -9.22 -0.78 0.31
N LEU A 51 -8.40 0.14 0.80
CA LEU A 51 -8.48 0.63 2.18
C LEU A 51 -9.83 1.32 2.40
N HIS A 52 -10.26 1.37 3.66
CA HIS A 52 -11.42 2.15 4.03
C HIS A 52 -11.23 3.61 3.63
N ALA A 53 -12.30 4.27 3.21
CA ALA A 53 -12.21 5.59 2.58
C ALA A 53 -11.62 6.68 3.51
N LEU A 54 -11.81 6.51 4.82
CA LEU A 54 -11.36 7.43 5.86
C LEU A 54 -9.99 7.08 6.47
N ASP A 55 -9.35 5.99 6.05
CA ASP A 55 -8.03 5.62 6.56
C ASP A 55 -6.89 6.26 5.75
N THR A 56 -7.24 7.02 4.73
CA THR A 56 -6.29 7.70 3.83
C THR A 56 -6.75 9.11 3.55
N VAL A 57 -5.84 10.07 3.65
CA VAL A 57 -6.05 11.44 3.17
C VAL A 57 -5.32 11.63 1.85
N LEU A 58 -5.95 12.31 0.90
CA LEU A 58 -5.47 12.47 -0.47
C LEU A 58 -5.28 13.95 -0.81
N TRP A 59 -4.20 14.25 -1.54
CA TRP A 59 -3.96 15.58 -2.09
C TRP A 59 -3.43 15.51 -3.51
N GLU A 60 -3.85 16.46 -4.35
CA GLU A 60 -3.18 16.72 -5.61
C GLU A 60 -2.05 17.74 -5.37
N LEU A 61 -0.81 17.38 -5.72
CA LEU A 61 0.38 18.17 -5.48
C LEU A 61 1.12 18.44 -6.79
N THR A 62 1.58 19.67 -6.96
CA THR A 62 2.65 19.98 -7.91
C THR A 62 3.97 19.60 -7.26
N VAL A 63 4.75 18.73 -7.90
CA VAL A 63 6.03 18.26 -7.36
C VAL A 63 7.21 18.86 -8.11
N PRO A 64 8.33 19.13 -7.42
CA PRO A 64 9.56 19.53 -8.09
C PRO A 64 10.07 18.39 -8.98
N ASP A 65 10.88 18.73 -9.99
CA ASP A 65 11.47 17.75 -10.91
C ASP A 65 12.63 16.99 -10.25
N LEU A 66 12.26 16.07 -9.36
CA LEU A 66 13.14 15.15 -8.65
C LEU A 66 12.99 13.73 -9.20
N ASN A 67 14.04 12.92 -9.07
CA ASN A 67 13.91 11.48 -9.28
C ASN A 67 13.03 10.84 -8.19
N VAL A 68 12.55 9.62 -8.43
CA VAL A 68 11.61 8.91 -7.55
C VAL A 68 12.09 8.83 -6.10
N SER A 69 13.38 8.54 -5.88
CA SER A 69 13.95 8.42 -4.52
C SER A 69 13.96 9.76 -3.77
N ARG A 70 14.40 10.83 -4.43
CA ARG A 70 14.40 12.19 -3.86
C ARG A 70 13.00 12.73 -3.65
N LEU A 71 12.07 12.43 -4.56
CA LEU A 71 10.67 12.79 -4.41
C LEU A 71 10.08 12.11 -3.16
N ALA A 72 10.32 10.81 -2.99
CA ALA A 72 9.85 10.06 -1.82
C ALA A 72 10.33 10.66 -0.49
N GLN A 73 11.57 11.14 -0.44
CA GLN A 73 12.13 11.80 0.74
C GLN A 73 11.56 13.20 0.99
N ALA A 74 11.18 13.92 -0.08
CA ALA A 74 10.61 15.26 0.02
C ALA A 74 9.10 15.27 0.33
N LEU A 75 8.37 14.20 -0.04
CA LEU A 75 6.92 14.12 0.09
C LEU A 75 6.40 14.42 1.51
N PRO A 76 6.98 13.88 2.60
CA PRO A 76 6.52 14.19 3.96
C PRO A 76 6.54 15.68 4.27
N GLY A 77 7.66 16.37 3.98
CA GLY A 77 7.78 17.81 4.20
C GLY A 77 6.85 18.64 3.30
N MET A 78 6.47 18.14 2.12
CA MET A 78 5.52 18.82 1.23
C MET A 78 4.07 18.78 1.76
N ILE A 79 3.73 17.81 2.61
CA ILE A 79 2.37 17.66 3.16
C ILE A 79 2.29 17.93 4.65
N GLU A 80 3.41 18.21 5.32
CA GLU A 80 3.48 18.39 6.78
C GLU A 80 2.47 19.43 7.28
N GLU A 81 2.39 20.60 6.63
CA GLU A 81 1.42 21.65 6.99
C GLU A 81 -0.05 21.30 6.68
N ARG A 82 -0.29 20.24 5.90
CA ARG A 82 -1.63 19.78 5.49
C ARG A 82 -2.17 18.66 6.36
N VAL A 83 -1.32 18.10 7.22
CA VAL A 83 -1.62 16.98 8.08
C VAL A 83 -1.79 17.50 9.51
N LEU A 84 -2.85 17.03 10.19
CA LEU A 84 -3.07 17.36 11.61
C LEU A 84 -2.29 16.44 12.56
N ASP A 85 -2.07 15.20 12.15
CA ASP A 85 -1.28 14.21 12.87
C ASP A 85 0.23 14.44 12.74
N ASP A 86 0.99 13.78 13.61
CA ASP A 86 2.46 13.73 13.52
C ASP A 86 2.88 12.99 12.23
N ILE A 87 3.53 13.70 11.31
CA ILE A 87 3.96 13.20 10.00
C ILE A 87 4.84 11.94 10.10
N GLU A 88 5.61 11.79 11.19
CA GLU A 88 6.48 10.62 11.44
C GLU A 88 5.69 9.33 11.73
N LYS A 89 4.42 9.47 12.14
CA LYS A 89 3.48 8.35 12.35
C LYS A 89 2.77 7.97 11.06
N LEU A 90 2.85 8.78 10.03
CA LEU A 90 2.22 8.52 8.75
C LEU A 90 3.16 7.80 7.80
N HIS A 91 2.56 7.07 6.87
CA HIS A 91 3.19 6.57 5.67
C HIS A 91 2.66 7.37 4.49
N VAL A 92 3.58 7.93 3.70
CA VAL A 92 3.26 8.78 2.56
C VAL A 92 3.71 8.09 1.27
N ALA A 93 2.83 8.07 0.27
CA ALA A 93 3.12 7.56 -1.06
C ALA A 93 2.48 8.47 -2.11
N CYS A 94 2.95 8.41 -3.35
CA CYS A 94 2.35 9.16 -4.44
C CYS A 94 2.11 8.32 -5.71
N SER A 95 1.25 8.82 -6.59
CA SER A 95 1.08 8.30 -7.94
C SER A 95 2.29 8.67 -8.81
N PRO A 96 2.44 8.04 -9.99
CA PRO A 96 3.25 8.62 -11.06
C PRO A 96 2.81 10.05 -11.39
N ARG A 97 3.72 10.83 -11.98
CA ARG A 97 3.39 12.17 -12.48
C ARG A 97 2.42 12.07 -13.64
N ASP A 98 1.41 12.92 -13.63
CA ASP A 98 0.53 13.14 -14.76
C ASP A 98 1.24 13.97 -15.85
N PRO A 99 0.64 14.13 -17.05
CA PRO A 99 1.21 14.96 -18.12
C PRO A 99 1.39 16.44 -17.77
N ARG A 100 0.78 16.92 -16.68
CA ARG A 100 0.89 18.30 -16.17
C ARG A 100 1.94 18.41 -15.05
N GLY A 101 2.67 17.33 -14.74
CA GLY A 101 3.69 17.28 -13.71
C GLY A 101 3.16 17.17 -12.28
N LYS A 102 1.87 16.89 -12.11
CA LYS A 102 1.23 16.72 -10.80
C LYS A 102 1.22 15.26 -10.36
N VAL A 103 1.15 15.04 -9.05
CA VAL A 103 0.94 13.71 -8.46
C VAL A 103 -0.24 13.76 -7.52
N ILE A 104 -0.83 12.60 -7.27
CA ILE A 104 -1.71 12.38 -6.14
C ILE A 104 -0.82 11.87 -5.01
N ALA A 105 -0.79 12.55 -3.88
CA ALA A 105 -0.17 12.08 -2.66
C ALA A 105 -1.23 11.50 -1.73
N ALA A 106 -0.88 10.44 -1.02
CA ALA A 106 -1.71 9.80 -0.02
C ALA A 106 -0.92 9.65 1.27
N ALA A 107 -1.55 9.98 2.41
CA ALA A 107 -1.03 9.67 3.73
C ALA A 107 -1.98 8.73 4.47
N THR A 108 -1.43 7.80 5.23
CA THR A 108 -2.16 6.82 6.04
C THR A 108 -1.38 6.48 7.30
N ASP A 109 -2.06 6.04 8.36
CA ASP A 109 -1.39 5.63 9.59
C ASP A 109 -0.46 4.42 9.33
N ARG A 110 0.82 4.62 9.64
CA ARG A 110 1.87 3.65 9.34
C ARG A 110 1.75 2.38 10.16
N ALA A 111 1.35 2.48 11.42
CA ALA A 111 1.23 1.34 12.32
C ALA A 111 0.02 0.48 11.96
N LEU A 112 -1.11 1.11 11.66
CA LEU A 112 -2.33 0.44 11.20
C LEU A 112 -2.12 -0.26 9.86
N LEU A 113 -1.43 0.37 8.90
CA LEU A 113 -1.09 -0.28 7.64
C LEU A 113 -0.18 -1.49 7.87
N SER A 114 0.86 -1.38 8.69
CA SER A 114 1.75 -2.50 9.03
C SER A 114 0.98 -3.66 9.67
N ARG A 115 0.16 -3.38 10.68
CA ARG A 115 -0.68 -4.38 11.36
C ARG A 115 -1.64 -5.08 10.40
N THR A 116 -2.24 -4.31 9.48
CA THR A 116 -3.15 -4.85 8.45
C THR A 116 -2.39 -5.81 7.52
N LEU A 117 -1.23 -5.42 7.02
CA LEU A 117 -0.42 -6.29 6.15
C LEU A 117 0.04 -7.56 6.87
N GLU A 118 0.42 -7.46 8.14
CA GLU A 118 0.77 -8.61 8.98
C GLU A 118 -0.41 -9.57 9.18
N LEU A 119 -1.63 -9.05 9.38
CA LEU A 119 -2.84 -9.87 9.53
C LEU A 119 -3.09 -10.74 8.29
N PHE A 120 -2.99 -10.15 7.09
CA PHE A 120 -3.13 -10.88 5.83
C PHE A 120 -1.99 -11.88 5.63
N ALA A 121 -0.74 -11.48 5.91
CA ALA A 121 0.43 -12.35 5.77
C ALA A 121 0.37 -13.58 6.69
N ARG A 122 -0.03 -13.41 7.96
CA ARG A 122 -0.19 -14.51 8.92
C ARG A 122 -1.27 -15.51 8.50
N SER A 123 -2.24 -15.06 7.72
CA SER A 123 -3.32 -15.89 7.17
C SER A 123 -2.96 -16.51 5.82
N GLY A 124 -1.71 -16.39 5.37
CA GLY A 124 -1.22 -16.97 4.11
C GLY A 124 -1.54 -16.16 2.86
N HIS A 125 -2.07 -14.95 3.00
CA HIS A 125 -2.43 -14.09 1.87
C HIS A 125 -1.32 -13.11 1.52
N ARG A 126 -0.94 -13.07 0.25
CA ARG A 126 0.09 -12.14 -0.25
C ARG A 126 -0.54 -10.88 -0.79
N VAL A 127 -0.47 -9.80 -0.01
CA VAL A 127 -0.89 -8.47 -0.45
C VAL A 127 0.12 -7.90 -1.45
N ARG A 128 -0.35 -7.49 -2.62
CA ARG A 128 0.44 -6.89 -3.71
C ARG A 128 0.16 -5.41 -3.91
N ALA A 129 -1.01 -4.94 -3.49
CA ALA A 129 -1.38 -3.53 -3.54
C ALA A 129 -2.25 -3.15 -2.35
N ALA A 130 -2.10 -1.91 -1.90
CA ALA A 130 -3.01 -1.25 -0.98
C ALA A 130 -3.40 0.10 -1.58
N VAL A 131 -4.66 0.27 -1.93
CA VAL A 131 -5.20 1.39 -2.70
C VAL A 131 -6.08 2.23 -1.77
N PRO A 132 -5.93 3.56 -1.73
CA PRO A 132 -6.86 4.43 -1.02
C PRO A 132 -8.30 4.20 -1.49
N GLY A 133 -9.24 4.10 -0.55
CA GLY A 133 -10.64 3.77 -0.84
C GLY A 133 -11.26 4.62 -1.95
N PRO A 134 -11.13 5.97 -1.92
CA PRO A 134 -11.69 6.83 -2.96
C PRO A 134 -11.04 6.62 -4.33
N LEU A 135 -9.76 6.21 -4.40
CA LEU A 135 -9.07 5.93 -5.66
C LEU A 135 -9.43 4.56 -6.25
N ALA A 136 -10.02 3.67 -5.45
CA ALA A 136 -10.51 2.37 -5.92
C ALA A 136 -11.89 2.45 -6.60
N LEU A 137 -12.53 3.63 -6.56
CA LEU A 137 -13.76 3.97 -7.29
C LEU A 137 -13.46 4.34 -8.75
N PRO A 138 -14.39 4.04 -9.69
CA PRO A 138 -14.22 4.42 -11.08
C PRO A 138 -14.28 5.95 -11.24
N VAL A 139 -13.62 6.43 -12.28
CA VAL A 139 -13.80 7.81 -12.75
C VAL A 139 -14.97 7.79 -13.72
N ALA A 140 -16.08 8.44 -13.36
CA ALA A 140 -17.20 8.62 -14.27
C ALA A 140 -16.74 9.51 -15.45
N PRO A 141 -16.99 9.14 -16.73
CA PRO A 141 -16.45 9.87 -17.87
C PRO A 141 -16.82 11.35 -17.93
N LEU A 142 -18.03 11.68 -17.47
CA LEU A 142 -18.55 13.04 -17.48
C LEU A 142 -18.98 13.54 -16.10
N GLY A 143 -19.06 12.67 -15.08
CA GLY A 143 -19.67 13.01 -13.80
C GLY A 143 -18.74 12.78 -12.61
N TRP A 144 -19.32 12.81 -11.42
CA TRP A 144 -18.65 12.33 -10.20
C TRP A 144 -19.16 10.96 -9.83
N HIS A 145 -18.30 10.12 -9.28
CA HIS A 145 -18.68 8.82 -8.72
C HIS A 145 -18.58 8.85 -7.21
N VAL A 146 -19.61 8.42 -6.51
CA VAL A 146 -19.70 8.40 -5.05
C VAL A 146 -20.02 7.00 -4.60
N ARG A 147 -19.33 6.51 -3.56
CA ARG A 147 -19.81 5.39 -2.75
C ARG A 147 -20.36 5.92 -1.44
N TRP A 148 -21.59 5.51 -1.13
CA TRP A 148 -22.35 5.96 0.03
C TRP A 148 -23.02 4.79 0.74
N ASP A 149 -22.66 4.55 2.00
CA ASP A 149 -23.22 3.50 2.85
C ASP A 149 -24.18 4.04 3.94
N GLY A 150 -24.39 5.36 3.98
CA GLY A 150 -25.20 6.01 5.00
C GLY A 150 -24.38 6.65 6.12
N GLN A 151 -23.08 6.36 6.24
CA GLN A 151 -22.20 6.93 7.25
C GLN A 151 -20.92 7.51 6.66
N VAL A 152 -20.45 6.96 5.55
CA VAL A 152 -19.22 7.37 4.87
C VAL A 152 -19.53 7.62 3.40
N CYS A 153 -19.17 8.82 2.96
CA CYS A 153 -19.27 9.21 1.56
C CYS A 153 -17.85 9.31 0.99
N ALA A 154 -17.50 8.36 0.11
CA ALA A 154 -16.27 8.37 -0.65
C ALA A 154 -16.54 8.94 -2.05
N LEU A 155 -15.87 10.03 -2.41
CA LEU A 155 -16.04 10.76 -3.65
C LEU A 155 -14.83 10.57 -4.56
N ARG A 156 -15.10 10.24 -5.83
CA ARG A 156 -14.16 10.20 -6.94
C ARG A 156 -14.66 11.14 -8.04
N ALA A 157 -14.20 12.38 -7.98
CA ALA A 157 -14.66 13.43 -8.88
C ALA A 157 -13.87 13.48 -10.20
N SER A 158 -12.58 13.13 -10.17
CA SER A 158 -11.74 13.04 -11.36
C SER A 158 -10.56 12.08 -11.14
N HIS A 159 -9.64 12.00 -12.10
CA HIS A 159 -8.42 11.21 -11.94
C HIS A 159 -7.56 11.71 -10.76
N GLY A 160 -7.41 13.03 -10.60
CA GLY A 160 -6.60 13.66 -9.55
C GLY A 160 -7.37 14.02 -8.27
N MET A 161 -8.70 14.13 -8.37
CA MET A 161 -9.56 14.58 -7.27
C MET A 161 -10.39 13.43 -6.70
N ALA A 162 -10.06 13.03 -5.48
CA ALA A 162 -10.83 12.07 -4.69
C ALA A 162 -10.70 12.40 -3.20
N THR A 163 -11.76 12.16 -2.44
CA THR A 163 -11.83 12.46 -1.01
C THR A 163 -12.86 11.57 -0.32
N ALA A 164 -12.93 11.60 1.00
CA ALA A 164 -13.99 10.98 1.77
C ALA A 164 -14.30 11.77 3.04
N PHE A 165 -15.52 11.64 3.52
CA PHE A 165 -16.00 12.27 4.75
C PHE A 165 -17.04 11.40 5.45
N GLU A 166 -17.11 11.57 6.77
CA GLU A 166 -18.17 11.00 7.61
C GLU A 166 -19.43 11.85 7.49
N ALA A 167 -20.59 11.22 7.64
CA ALA A 167 -21.88 11.88 7.68
C ALA A 167 -22.85 11.09 8.56
N ASP A 168 -23.93 11.75 8.98
CA ASP A 168 -24.92 11.18 9.89
C ASP A 168 -26.01 10.34 9.20
N GLY A 169 -25.99 10.27 7.87
CA GLY A 169 -26.98 9.53 7.07
C GLY A 169 -28.34 10.22 6.92
N SER A 170 -28.56 11.36 7.58
CA SER A 170 -29.85 12.03 7.66
C SER A 170 -30.12 12.96 6.48
N SER A 171 -29.06 13.44 5.82
CA SER A 171 -29.16 14.32 4.67
C SER A 171 -27.95 14.20 3.75
N VAL A 172 -27.96 14.96 2.65
CA VAL A 172 -26.78 15.14 1.80
C VAL A 172 -25.61 15.63 2.66
N PRO A 173 -24.45 14.96 2.64
CA PRO A 173 -23.28 15.40 3.39
C PRO A 173 -22.89 16.85 3.05
N PRO A 174 -22.63 17.70 4.05
CA PRO A 174 -22.32 19.11 3.82
C PRO A 174 -21.03 19.31 3.01
N GLU A 175 -20.05 18.42 3.14
CA GLU A 175 -18.80 18.43 2.40
C GLU A 175 -19.03 18.19 0.90
N LEU A 176 -20.00 17.35 0.52
CA LEU A 176 -20.35 17.12 -0.87
C LEU A 176 -20.93 18.39 -1.51
N ARG A 177 -21.81 19.10 -0.78
CA ARG A 177 -22.36 20.40 -1.20
C ARG A 177 -21.26 21.45 -1.34
N LEU A 178 -20.34 21.49 -0.38
CA LEU A 178 -19.21 22.41 -0.39
C LEU A 178 -18.30 22.14 -1.59
N MET A 179 -18.03 20.87 -1.91
CA MET A 179 -17.21 20.50 -3.08
C MET A 179 -17.85 20.96 -4.39
N LEU A 180 -19.16 20.77 -4.55
CA LEU A 180 -19.91 21.27 -5.70
C LEU A 180 -19.84 22.79 -5.81
N SER A 181 -19.95 23.51 -4.70
CA SER A 181 -19.88 24.98 -4.71
C SER A 181 -18.52 25.54 -5.11
N GLN A 182 -17.45 24.75 -4.96
CA GLN A 182 -16.06 25.15 -5.25
C GLN A 182 -15.56 24.65 -6.61
N SER A 183 -16.38 23.91 -7.36
CA SER A 183 -16.01 23.32 -8.64
C SER A 183 -17.08 23.62 -9.71
N PRO A 184 -16.74 23.56 -11.01
CA PRO A 184 -17.76 23.49 -12.04
C PRO A 184 -18.69 22.29 -11.75
N PRO A 185 -20.03 22.48 -11.77
CA PRO A 185 -20.95 21.39 -11.44
C PRO A 185 -20.82 20.26 -12.47
N PRO A 186 -20.73 19.00 -12.02
CA PRO A 186 -20.76 17.87 -12.94
C PRO A 186 -22.17 17.73 -13.54
N PRO A 187 -22.29 17.18 -14.76
CA PRO A 187 -23.57 16.84 -15.37
C PRO A 187 -24.35 15.76 -14.59
N SER A 188 -23.66 14.89 -13.84
CA SER A 188 -24.30 13.91 -12.97
C SER A 188 -23.39 13.47 -11.82
N ILE A 189 -24.01 12.94 -10.77
CA ILE A 189 -23.35 12.21 -9.68
C ILE A 189 -23.93 10.80 -9.64
N ASP A 190 -23.07 9.83 -9.93
CA ASP A 190 -23.38 8.41 -9.86
C ASP A 190 -23.09 7.91 -8.44
N VAL A 191 -24.09 7.37 -7.75
CA VAL A 191 -23.97 6.90 -6.37
C VAL A 191 -24.12 5.39 -6.30
N GLU A 192 -23.09 4.69 -5.82
CA GLU A 192 -23.16 3.29 -5.45
C GLU A 192 -23.26 3.11 -3.92
N GLY A 193 -23.62 1.91 -3.47
CA GLY A 193 -23.84 1.59 -2.06
C GLY A 193 -25.31 1.64 -1.65
N THR A 194 -25.58 1.48 -0.35
CA THR A 194 -26.91 1.23 0.21
C THR A 194 -27.52 2.42 0.94
N GLY A 195 -26.75 3.48 1.22
CA GLY A 195 -27.25 4.64 1.95
C GLY A 195 -28.34 5.39 1.18
N ALA A 196 -29.33 5.96 1.87
CA ALA A 196 -30.43 6.71 1.26
C ALA A 196 -29.94 7.95 0.49
N ILE A 197 -30.54 8.24 -0.67
CA ILE A 197 -30.21 9.41 -1.51
C ILE A 197 -31.44 10.24 -1.89
N ASP A 198 -32.57 10.01 -1.23
CA ASP A 198 -33.82 10.72 -1.54
C ASP A 198 -33.64 12.23 -1.37
N GLY A 199 -34.10 13.00 -2.37
CA GLY A 199 -33.95 14.45 -2.40
C GLY A 199 -32.54 14.97 -2.65
N TRP A 200 -31.54 14.11 -2.89
CA TRP A 200 -30.17 14.55 -3.18
C TRP A 200 -30.08 15.40 -4.45
N THR A 201 -30.81 15.03 -5.50
CA THR A 201 -30.87 15.81 -6.75
C THR A 201 -31.33 17.24 -6.51
N ASP A 202 -32.43 17.44 -5.77
CA ASP A 202 -32.97 18.76 -5.47
C ASP A 202 -32.03 19.55 -4.57
N ALA A 203 -31.43 18.88 -3.58
CA ALA A 203 -30.53 19.48 -2.62
C ALA A 203 -29.17 19.91 -3.20
N LEU A 204 -28.66 19.18 -4.19
CA LEU A 204 -27.37 19.43 -4.83
C LEU A 204 -27.51 20.25 -6.12
N GLY A 205 -28.71 20.32 -6.70
CA GLY A 205 -28.95 21.01 -7.97
C GLY A 205 -28.33 20.33 -9.18
N VAL A 206 -27.90 19.07 -9.04
CA VAL A 206 -27.32 18.23 -10.10
C VAL A 206 -28.01 16.86 -10.10
N PRO A 207 -28.20 16.21 -11.26
CA PRO A 207 -28.77 14.87 -11.32
C PRO A 207 -27.96 13.87 -10.49
N VAL A 208 -28.62 13.22 -9.52
CA VAL A 208 -28.04 12.14 -8.71
C VAL A 208 -28.78 10.83 -9.01
N ALA A 209 -28.04 9.79 -9.38
CA ALA A 209 -28.61 8.49 -9.72
C ALA A 209 -27.94 7.36 -8.95
N ARG A 210 -28.75 6.40 -8.49
CA ARG A 210 -28.25 5.12 -7.97
C ARG A 210 -27.68 4.31 -9.13
N VAL A 211 -26.43 3.88 -9.01
CA VAL A 211 -25.78 2.97 -9.97
C VAL A 211 -25.37 1.67 -9.29
N ALA A 212 -25.29 0.60 -10.07
CA ALA A 212 -24.70 -0.65 -9.61
C ALA A 212 -23.17 -0.49 -9.48
N ALA A 213 -22.56 -1.31 -8.62
CA ALA A 213 -21.10 -1.39 -8.54
C ALA A 213 -20.51 -1.74 -9.93
N PRO A 214 -19.38 -1.13 -10.34
CA PRO A 214 -18.86 -1.21 -11.70
C PRO A 214 -18.45 -2.64 -12.06
N ALA A 215 -18.81 -3.08 -13.28
CA ALA A 215 -18.46 -4.42 -13.79
C ALA A 215 -16.95 -4.64 -13.94
N ARG A 216 -16.17 -3.56 -14.10
CA ARG A 216 -14.71 -3.58 -14.19
C ARG A 216 -14.09 -2.74 -13.08
N ALA A 217 -13.11 -3.28 -12.38
CA ALA A 217 -12.36 -2.55 -11.36
C ALA A 217 -11.43 -1.51 -11.99
N PRO A 218 -11.35 -0.27 -11.47
CA PRO A 218 -10.43 0.76 -11.97
C PRO A 218 -8.98 0.33 -11.83
N ASP A 219 -8.09 0.83 -12.69
CA ASP A 219 -6.66 0.57 -12.59
C ASP A 219 -6.07 1.15 -11.31
N VAL A 220 -5.03 0.50 -10.77
CA VAL A 220 -4.34 0.98 -9.57
C VAL A 220 -3.39 2.12 -9.95
N ILE A 221 -3.85 3.35 -9.78
CA ILE A 221 -3.08 4.55 -10.11
C ILE A 221 -2.14 4.99 -8.97
N LEU A 222 -2.43 4.58 -7.74
CA LEU A 222 -1.64 4.83 -6.56
C LEU A 222 -1.68 3.59 -5.67
N ASN A 223 -0.51 2.98 -5.48
CA ASN A 223 -0.31 1.88 -4.55
C ASN A 223 0.45 2.40 -3.33
N LEU A 224 -0.07 2.22 -2.13
CA LEU A 224 0.57 2.61 -0.87
C LEU A 224 1.76 1.71 -0.51
N LEU A 225 1.89 0.53 -1.14
CA LEU A 225 3.02 -0.39 -0.94
C LEU A 225 4.26 0.11 -1.68
N GLN A 226 4.82 1.22 -1.20
CA GLN A 226 6.02 1.87 -1.70
C GLN A 226 7.05 2.02 -0.58
N HIS A 227 8.31 2.22 -0.97
CA HIS A 227 9.42 2.48 -0.06
C HIS A 227 9.53 1.39 1.02
N ARG A 228 9.27 1.71 2.29
CA ARG A 228 9.32 0.77 3.41
C ARG A 228 8.32 -0.40 3.30
N PHE A 229 7.23 -0.20 2.57
CA PHE A 229 6.19 -1.21 2.34
C PHE A 229 6.24 -1.77 0.91
N ALA A 230 7.28 -1.45 0.13
CA ALA A 230 7.43 -2.03 -1.20
C ALA A 230 7.36 -3.56 -1.10
N PRO A 231 6.55 -4.25 -1.92
CA PRO A 231 6.49 -5.70 -1.90
C PRO A 231 7.89 -6.22 -2.16
N GLY A 232 8.45 -6.96 -1.19
CA GLY A 232 9.72 -7.63 -1.41
C GLY A 232 9.63 -8.44 -2.72
N LEU A 233 10.60 -8.24 -3.61
CA LEU A 233 10.96 -9.30 -4.55
C LEU A 233 11.10 -10.55 -3.68
N GLU A 234 10.43 -11.64 -4.05
CA GLU A 234 10.73 -12.92 -3.41
C GLU A 234 12.23 -13.16 -3.58
N GLU A 235 12.99 -13.07 -2.49
CA GLU A 235 14.29 -13.70 -2.38
C GLU A 235 14.01 -15.22 -2.30
N PRO A 236 14.27 -16.01 -3.36
CA PRO A 236 14.14 -17.44 -3.28
C PRO A 236 15.40 -17.95 -2.58
N GLY A 237 15.42 -17.98 -1.24
CA GLY A 237 16.65 -18.38 -0.56
C GLY A 237 16.74 -18.18 0.94
N ARG A 238 15.71 -18.53 1.71
CA ARG A 238 15.85 -18.66 3.18
C ARG A 238 16.12 -20.10 3.62
N TRP A 239 17.06 -20.75 2.94
CA TRP A 239 17.99 -21.77 3.47
C TRP A 239 19.37 -21.26 3.05
N ARG A 240 20.24 -20.81 3.97
CA ARG A 240 21.10 -21.69 4.77
C ARG A 240 21.44 -21.06 6.13
N ILE A 241 21.27 -21.93 7.10
CA ILE A 241 21.82 -21.96 8.45
C ILE A 241 23.33 -21.64 8.44
N THR A 242 23.74 -20.84 9.43
CA THR A 242 25.04 -20.78 10.13
C THR A 242 26.28 -21.33 9.40
N ALA A 243 27.24 -20.44 9.07
CA ALA A 243 28.63 -20.83 8.85
C ALA A 243 29.58 -19.79 9.46
N ALA A 244 30.17 -20.19 10.61
CA ALA A 244 31.56 -19.98 11.03
C ALA A 244 32.14 -18.56 10.88
N LEU A 245 32.39 -17.78 11.95
CA LEU A 245 33.48 -18.03 12.91
C LEU A 245 34.60 -18.88 12.30
N SER A 246 35.47 -18.29 11.47
CA SER A 246 36.92 -18.56 11.39
C SER A 246 37.52 -17.90 10.14
N LEU A 247 38.11 -16.71 10.30
CA LEU A 247 39.47 -16.44 9.83
C LEU A 247 39.92 -15.05 10.31
N ALA A 248 40.43 -15.00 11.53
CA ALA A 248 41.33 -13.94 11.96
C ALA A 248 42.60 -14.60 12.50
N LEU A 249 43.73 -14.08 12.06
CA LEU A 249 45.13 -14.42 12.40
C LEU A 249 45.76 -15.61 11.69
N THR A 250 46.35 -15.33 10.53
CA THR A 250 47.75 -15.73 10.32
C THR A 250 48.50 -14.58 9.65
N THR A 251 48.85 -13.57 10.45
CA THR A 251 49.84 -12.56 10.04
C THR A 251 51.22 -13.06 10.44
N ILE A 252 52.01 -13.27 9.39
CA ILE A 252 53.46 -13.41 9.30
C ILE A 252 54.24 -12.77 10.46
N VAL A 253 55.06 -13.59 11.13
CA VAL A 253 56.33 -13.15 11.75
C VAL A 253 57.44 -14.06 11.23
N ILE A 254 58.00 -13.72 10.08
CA ILE A 254 59.35 -14.15 9.70
C ILE A 254 60.22 -12.91 9.87
N GLY A 255 60.71 -12.71 11.10
CA GLY A 255 61.66 -11.68 11.49
C GLY A 255 62.73 -12.36 12.34
N GLY A 256 63.98 -12.27 11.87
CA GLY A 256 65.04 -13.21 12.18
C GLY A 256 65.60 -13.21 13.61
N TYR A 257 66.22 -14.34 13.94
CA TYR A 257 67.32 -14.48 14.89
C TYR A 257 68.26 -15.52 14.27
N ALA A 258 69.41 -15.09 13.75
CA ALA A 258 70.68 -15.04 14.48
C ALA A 258 71.44 -16.37 14.43
N TRP A 259 72.33 -16.45 13.44
CA TRP A 259 73.73 -16.87 13.53
C TRP A 259 74.20 -17.48 14.89
N MET A 260 74.61 -18.76 14.88
CA MET A 260 75.91 -19.23 15.41
C MET A 260 76.16 -20.71 15.08
N PRO A 261 77.39 -21.10 14.71
CA PRO A 261 77.78 -22.48 14.44
C PRO A 261 78.46 -23.12 15.66
N GLY A 262 78.47 -24.46 15.75
CA GLY A 262 79.53 -25.17 16.47
C GLY A 262 79.17 -26.46 17.20
N CYS A 263 79.98 -27.48 16.90
CA CYS A 263 80.42 -28.57 17.79
C CYS A 263 79.64 -29.90 17.83
N CYS A 264 80.18 -30.83 17.01
CA CYS A 264 80.79 -32.11 17.42
C CYS A 264 79.95 -33.27 18.02
N ALA A 265 79.82 -34.30 17.16
CA ALA A 265 80.27 -35.69 17.38
C ALA A 265 79.40 -36.63 18.27
N PRO A 266 79.69 -37.94 18.30
CA PRO A 266 79.56 -38.89 17.19
C PRO A 266 78.80 -40.17 17.62
N LYS A 267 78.27 -40.98 16.69
CA LYS A 267 78.03 -42.42 16.98
C LYS A 267 78.34 -43.29 15.77
N ASN A 268 79.49 -43.97 15.89
CA ASN A 268 79.84 -45.20 15.19
C ASN A 268 78.94 -46.35 15.66
N GLY A 269 78.64 -47.28 14.74
CA GLY A 269 78.74 -48.70 15.06
C GLY A 269 77.53 -49.58 14.73
N PRO A 270 77.77 -50.86 14.41
CA PRO A 270 77.14 -51.56 13.29
C PRO A 270 76.44 -52.89 13.67
N CYS A 271 75.74 -53.51 12.73
CA CYS A 271 75.37 -54.95 12.58
C CYS A 271 74.10 -55.01 11.73
N GLY A 272 73.87 -55.94 10.81
CA GLY A 272 74.59 -57.13 10.38
C GLY A 272 73.69 -57.87 9.37
N SER A 273 74.32 -58.32 8.28
CA SER A 273 74.16 -59.64 7.65
C SER A 273 72.79 -60.34 7.63
N ALA A 274 72.24 -60.54 6.43
CA ALA A 274 72.07 -61.86 5.79
C ALA A 274 71.71 -61.65 4.31
#